data_AF-A0A9X6VDV6-F1
#
_entry.id   AF-A0A9X6VDV6-F1
#
_cell.length_a   1.000
_cell.length_b   1.000
_cell.length_c   1.000
_cell.angle_alpha   90.00
_cell.angle_beta   90.00
_cell.angle_gamma   90.00
#
_symmetry.space_group_name_H-M   'P 1'
#
loop_
_entity.id
_entity.type
_entity.pdbx_description
1 polymer ?
#
loop_
_entity_poly.entity_id
_entity_poly.type
_entity_poly.pdbx_seq_one_letter_code
_entity_poly.pdbx_strand_id
1 'polypeptide(L)'
;MKGLVIKKHWINLILSGQKDWEIRSRNAKIRGTIALIQSGSGMVFGTVDLVDCIPLTKEAFNSTHEHHKIPVTGDTEPPYKKTHAWVFRNPIIFPKPIPYSHPLGAVIWINIKENIEVKDDDIRDWFNISTSSNLLHPGDVSFNNLLRLYKSALMKYYNIHTSTNITNFFEQVKKLEMPRSAELCTEWMLDKGLSHLETIKSKLPISKEDIPYLDYDVWALQETLKHEDSPYADDLGSTLIDILSALSTITLNRKFRNEK
;
A
#
# COMPACT_ATOMS: atom_id res chain seq x y z
N MET A 1 7.84 -12.57 -6.34
CA MET A 1 6.36 -12.55 -6.24
C MET A 1 5.79 -12.77 -7.62
N LYS A 2 4.76 -13.61 -7.78
CA LYS A 2 4.09 -13.81 -9.06
C LYS A 2 3.00 -12.75 -9.24
N GLY A 3 2.78 -12.30 -10.47
CA GLY A 3 1.70 -11.40 -10.84
C GLY A 3 0.76 -12.04 -11.83
N LEU A 4 -0.54 -11.81 -11.63
CA LEU A 4 -1.62 -12.31 -12.47
C LEU A 4 -2.24 -11.17 -13.26
N VAL A 5 -2.28 -11.31 -14.59
CA VAL A 5 -2.97 -10.36 -15.46
C VAL A 5 -4.46 -10.64 -15.47
N ILE A 6 -5.26 -9.61 -15.15
CA ILE A 6 -6.72 -9.65 -15.06
C ILE A 6 -7.32 -8.46 -15.81
N LYS A 7 -8.45 -8.67 -16.51
CA LYS A 7 -9.16 -7.57 -17.20
C LYS A 7 -9.73 -6.57 -16.18
N LYS A 8 -9.80 -5.29 -16.58
CA LYS A 8 -10.26 -4.15 -15.76
C LYS A 8 -11.55 -4.41 -14.96
N HIS A 9 -12.58 -4.97 -15.59
CA HIS A 9 -13.84 -5.26 -14.89
C HIS A 9 -13.63 -6.23 -13.71
N TRP A 10 -12.94 -7.34 -13.94
CA TRP A 10 -12.77 -8.40 -12.94
C TRP A 10 -11.79 -8.02 -11.83
N ILE A 11 -10.69 -7.35 -12.16
CA ILE A 11 -9.71 -6.93 -11.14
C ILE A 11 -10.34 -5.96 -10.14
N ASN A 12 -11.21 -5.06 -10.60
CA ASN A 12 -11.92 -4.12 -9.73
C ASN A 12 -12.83 -4.86 -8.74
N LEU A 13 -13.58 -5.87 -9.19
CA LEU A 13 -14.43 -6.68 -8.32
C LEU A 13 -13.61 -7.49 -7.31
N ILE A 14 -12.44 -8.00 -7.71
CA ILE A 14 -11.57 -8.76 -6.81
C ILE A 14 -10.99 -7.85 -5.73
N LEU A 15 -10.42 -6.72 -6.15
CA LEU A 15 -9.77 -5.78 -5.25
C LEU A 15 -10.77 -5.08 -4.32
N SER A 16 -12.03 -4.89 -4.74
CA SER A 16 -13.09 -4.38 -3.87
C SER A 16 -13.69 -5.45 -2.94
N GLY A 17 -13.22 -6.69 -2.99
CA GLY A 17 -13.73 -7.81 -2.20
C GLY A 17 -15.09 -8.36 -2.66
N GLN A 18 -15.63 -7.88 -3.78
CA GLN A 18 -16.90 -8.35 -4.32
C GLN A 18 -16.78 -9.69 -5.07
N LYS A 19 -15.57 -10.08 -5.50
CA LYS A 19 -15.30 -11.33 -6.23
C LYS A 19 -14.10 -12.03 -5.61
N ASP A 20 -14.29 -13.22 -5.06
CA ASP A 20 -13.22 -13.99 -4.44
C ASP A 20 -12.77 -15.20 -5.27
N TRP A 21 -13.49 -15.56 -6.35
CA TRP A 21 -13.12 -16.67 -7.23
C TRP A 21 -12.77 -16.18 -8.64
N GLU A 22 -11.55 -16.45 -9.11
CA GLU A 22 -11.13 -16.22 -10.48
C GLU A 22 -11.26 -17.48 -11.34
N ILE A 23 -11.99 -17.40 -12.44
CA ILE A 23 -12.33 -18.56 -13.27
C ILE A 23 -11.28 -18.73 -14.37
N ARG A 24 -10.65 -19.91 -14.42
CA ARG A 24 -9.59 -20.23 -15.40
C ARG A 24 -9.74 -21.64 -15.94
N SER A 25 -9.15 -21.88 -17.12
CA SER A 25 -9.16 -23.18 -17.79
C SER A 25 -8.16 -24.19 -17.22
N ARG A 26 -7.30 -23.76 -16.27
CA ARG A 26 -6.21 -24.55 -15.72
C ARG A 26 -6.10 -24.37 -14.21
N ASN A 27 -5.62 -25.42 -13.54
CA ASN A 27 -5.24 -25.37 -12.15
C ASN A 27 -4.05 -24.41 -11.93
N ALA A 28 -4.09 -23.60 -10.87
CA ALA A 28 -2.92 -22.91 -10.36
C ALA A 28 -2.19 -23.78 -9.34
N LYS A 29 -0.92 -24.12 -9.60
CA LYS A 29 -0.09 -24.89 -8.65
C LYS A 29 0.53 -24.04 -7.54
N ILE A 30 0.57 -22.72 -7.72
CA ILE A 30 1.15 -21.80 -6.73
C ILE A 30 0.14 -21.46 -5.63
N ARG A 31 0.63 -21.08 -4.46
CA ARG A 31 -0.15 -20.56 -3.33
C ARG A 31 0.58 -19.39 -2.68
N GLY A 32 -0.15 -18.58 -1.93
CA GLY A 32 0.37 -17.40 -1.22
C GLY A 32 0.06 -16.08 -1.93
N THR A 33 0.69 -15.01 -1.48
CA THR A 33 0.43 -13.65 -1.99
C THR A 33 0.92 -13.49 -3.43
N ILE A 34 0.01 -13.01 -4.28
CA ILE A 34 0.27 -12.66 -5.69
C ILE A 34 -0.13 -11.20 -5.95
N ALA A 35 0.55 -10.58 -6.91
CA ALA A 35 0.21 -9.27 -7.41
C ALA A 35 -0.91 -9.35 -8.46
N LEU A 36 -1.80 -8.35 -8.48
CA LEU A 36 -2.83 -8.22 -9.50
C LEU A 36 -2.48 -7.09 -10.47
N ILE A 37 -2.38 -7.45 -11.75
CA ILE A 37 -2.06 -6.54 -12.85
C ILE A 37 -3.32 -6.30 -13.68
N GLN A 38 -3.66 -5.04 -13.92
CA GLN A 38 -4.71 -4.73 -14.86
C GLN A 38 -4.18 -4.90 -16.30
N SER A 39 -4.85 -5.74 -17.08
CA SER A 39 -4.53 -5.99 -18.50
C SER A 39 -4.43 -4.69 -19.28
N GLY A 40 -3.34 -4.54 -20.05
CA GLY A 40 -3.08 -3.37 -20.90
C GLY A 40 -2.64 -2.10 -20.17
N SER A 41 -2.54 -2.11 -18.84
CA SER A 41 -2.16 -0.91 -18.07
C SER A 41 -0.65 -0.75 -17.85
N GLY A 42 0.11 -1.84 -17.83
CA GLY A 42 1.50 -1.81 -17.34
C GLY A 42 1.61 -1.51 -15.84
N MET A 43 0.54 -1.71 -15.06
CA MET A 43 0.49 -1.34 -13.63
C MET A 43 -0.01 -2.49 -12.75
N VAL A 44 0.58 -2.62 -11.57
CA VAL A 44 0.13 -3.47 -10.46
C VAL A 44 -0.81 -2.65 -9.58
N PHE A 45 -2.03 -3.14 -9.35
CA PHE A 45 -3.06 -2.41 -8.62
C PHE A 45 -3.21 -2.84 -7.16
N GLY A 46 -2.65 -3.99 -6.80
CA GLY A 46 -2.81 -4.55 -5.47
C GLY A 46 -2.35 -6.00 -5.40
N THR A 47 -2.73 -6.66 -4.32
CA THR A 47 -2.41 -8.07 -4.08
C THR A 47 -3.62 -8.85 -3.56
N VAL A 48 -3.56 -10.16 -3.71
CA VAL A 48 -4.47 -11.12 -3.07
C VAL A 48 -3.66 -12.33 -2.60
N ASP A 49 -4.19 -13.08 -1.66
CA ASP A 49 -3.67 -14.40 -1.30
C ASP A 49 -4.41 -15.46 -2.14
N LEU A 50 -3.67 -16.19 -2.98
CA LEU A 50 -4.19 -17.37 -3.68
C LEU A 50 -4.10 -18.57 -2.75
N VAL A 51 -5.24 -18.96 -2.18
CA VAL A 51 -5.32 -19.97 -1.12
C VAL A 51 -5.73 -21.34 -1.63
N ASP A 52 -6.51 -21.41 -2.71
CA ASP A 52 -6.95 -22.68 -3.27
C ASP A 52 -7.24 -22.65 -4.77
N CYS A 53 -7.43 -23.84 -5.37
CA CYS A 53 -7.87 -24.02 -6.74
C CYS A 53 -8.84 -25.20 -6.82
N ILE A 54 -10.12 -24.90 -7.07
CA ILE A 54 -11.21 -25.88 -7.04
C ILE A 54 -11.65 -26.20 -8.48
N PRO A 55 -11.65 -27.47 -8.93
CA PRO A 55 -12.25 -27.83 -10.20
C PRO A 55 -13.78 -27.69 -10.12
N LEU A 56 -14.41 -27.11 -11.15
CA LEU A 56 -15.85 -26.87 -11.18
C LEU A 56 -16.56 -27.72 -12.22
N THR A 57 -17.68 -28.32 -11.83
CA THR A 57 -18.70 -28.82 -12.75
C THR A 57 -19.61 -27.67 -13.22
N LYS A 58 -20.50 -27.94 -14.17
CA LYS A 58 -21.50 -26.96 -14.63
C LYS A 58 -22.44 -26.56 -13.49
N GLU A 59 -22.90 -27.53 -12.71
CA GLU A 59 -23.81 -27.31 -11.58
C GLU A 59 -23.13 -26.45 -10.51
N ALA A 60 -21.89 -26.81 -10.13
CA ALA A 60 -21.10 -26.05 -9.17
C ALA A 60 -20.82 -24.60 -9.65
N PHE A 61 -20.55 -24.42 -10.94
CA PHE A 61 -20.38 -23.08 -11.53
C PHE A 61 -21.66 -22.24 -11.38
N ASN A 62 -22.83 -22.78 -11.76
CA ASN A 62 -24.09 -22.05 -11.63
C ASN A 62 -24.44 -21.74 -10.16
N SER A 63 -24.19 -22.68 -9.24
CA SER A 63 -24.50 -22.48 -7.81
C SER A 63 -23.52 -21.56 -7.08
N THR A 64 -22.34 -21.28 -7.64
CA THR A 64 -21.29 -20.45 -7.00
C THR A 64 -21.11 -19.08 -7.66
N HIS A 65 -22.11 -18.63 -8.43
CA HIS A 65 -22.05 -17.35 -9.14
C HIS A 65 -21.80 -16.14 -8.22
N GLU A 66 -22.20 -16.19 -6.96
CA GLU A 66 -21.92 -15.16 -5.97
C GLU A 66 -20.42 -14.95 -5.72
N HIS A 67 -19.58 -15.98 -5.91
CA HIS A 67 -18.14 -15.90 -5.73
C HIS A 67 -17.41 -15.34 -6.95
N HIS A 68 -17.81 -15.78 -8.14
CA HIS A 68 -17.13 -15.40 -9.38
C HIS A 68 -17.80 -14.24 -10.14
N LYS A 69 -19.02 -13.86 -9.78
CA LYS A 69 -19.80 -12.75 -10.35
C LYS A 69 -19.98 -12.80 -11.88
N ILE A 70 -19.91 -13.98 -12.47
CA ILE A 70 -20.24 -14.16 -13.91
C ILE A 70 -21.75 -14.37 -13.97
N PRO A 71 -22.49 -13.64 -14.81
CA PRO A 71 -23.94 -13.81 -14.93
C PRO A 71 -24.31 -15.25 -15.27
N VAL A 72 -25.30 -15.79 -14.56
CA VAL A 72 -25.85 -17.13 -14.78
C VAL A 72 -27.37 -17.06 -14.91
N THR A 73 -27.93 -17.87 -15.80
CA THR A 73 -29.38 -17.98 -16.05
C THR A 73 -29.93 -19.36 -15.67
N GLY A 74 -29.25 -20.06 -14.77
CA GLY A 74 -29.66 -21.36 -14.21
C GLY A 74 -29.02 -22.58 -14.86
N ASP A 75 -28.79 -22.54 -16.18
CA ASP A 75 -28.12 -23.61 -16.94
C ASP A 75 -26.96 -23.09 -17.81
N THR A 76 -26.25 -22.07 -17.32
CA THR A 76 -25.16 -21.45 -18.07
C THR A 76 -23.96 -22.37 -18.15
N GLU A 77 -23.44 -22.58 -19.36
CA GLU A 77 -22.19 -23.31 -19.55
C GLU A 77 -20.99 -22.50 -19.03
N PRO A 78 -20.06 -23.12 -18.27
CA PRO A 78 -18.83 -22.46 -17.88
C PRO A 78 -18.03 -22.00 -19.10
N PRO A 79 -17.22 -20.94 -18.99
CA PRO A 79 -16.46 -20.39 -20.11
C PRO A 79 -15.37 -21.34 -20.65
N TYR A 80 -15.06 -22.42 -19.93
CA TYR A 80 -14.03 -23.39 -20.31
C TYR A 80 -14.52 -24.83 -20.14
N LYS A 81 -14.10 -25.71 -21.06
CA LYS A 81 -14.39 -27.16 -20.98
C LYS A 81 -13.87 -27.81 -19.69
N LYS A 82 -12.71 -27.34 -19.19
CA LYS A 82 -12.16 -27.72 -17.88
C LYS A 82 -12.07 -26.45 -17.05
N THR A 83 -13.08 -26.20 -16.22
CA THR A 83 -13.18 -24.97 -15.44
C THR A 83 -12.61 -25.17 -14.04
N HIS A 84 -11.83 -24.21 -13.58
CA HIS A 84 -11.30 -24.14 -12.22
C HIS A 84 -11.57 -22.76 -11.64
N ALA A 85 -11.89 -22.70 -10.35
CA ALA A 85 -11.92 -21.47 -9.57
C ALA A 85 -10.63 -21.35 -8.75
N TRP A 86 -9.90 -20.25 -8.96
CA TRP A 86 -8.79 -19.86 -8.12
C TRP A 86 -9.36 -19.02 -6.99
N VAL A 87 -9.20 -19.50 -5.76
CA VAL A 87 -9.80 -18.89 -4.56
C VAL A 87 -8.84 -17.85 -4.01
N PHE A 88 -9.32 -16.61 -3.94
CA PHE A 88 -8.61 -15.47 -3.42
C PHE A 88 -9.12 -15.08 -2.03
N ARG A 89 -8.20 -14.60 -1.19
CA ARG A 89 -8.47 -14.00 0.12
C ARG A 89 -7.64 -12.75 0.29
N ASN A 90 -8.00 -11.95 1.30
CA ASN A 90 -7.27 -10.75 1.73
C ASN A 90 -6.89 -9.82 0.56
N PRO A 91 -7.87 -9.35 -0.24
CA PRO A 91 -7.58 -8.36 -1.27
C PRO A 91 -7.05 -7.07 -0.62
N ILE A 92 -5.92 -6.59 -1.12
CA ILE A 92 -5.34 -5.31 -0.70
C ILE A 92 -5.13 -4.46 -1.95
N ILE A 93 -5.79 -3.31 -1.98
CA ILE A 93 -5.63 -2.29 -3.03
C ILE A 93 -4.43 -1.43 -2.67
N PHE A 94 -3.57 -1.15 -3.65
CA PHE A 94 -2.50 -0.17 -3.44
C PHE A 94 -3.05 1.26 -3.53
N PRO A 95 -2.61 2.20 -2.66
CA PRO A 95 -3.04 3.60 -2.72
C PRO A 95 -2.77 4.25 -4.09
N LYS A 96 -1.66 3.87 -4.74
CA LYS A 96 -1.31 4.23 -6.11
C LYS A 96 -0.85 2.97 -6.86
N PRO A 97 -1.32 2.72 -8.09
CA PRO A 97 -0.81 1.61 -8.90
C PRO A 97 0.69 1.74 -9.15
N ILE A 98 1.40 0.61 -9.11
CA ILE A 98 2.86 0.55 -9.24
C ILE A 98 3.22 0.13 -10.68
N PRO A 99 4.01 0.93 -11.43
CA PRO A 99 4.44 0.55 -12.77
C PRO A 99 5.27 -0.74 -12.80
N TYR A 100 5.06 -1.55 -13.84
CA TYR A 100 5.88 -2.72 -14.11
C TYR A 100 6.13 -2.87 -15.61
N SER A 101 7.30 -3.38 -15.95
CA SER A 101 7.68 -3.72 -17.32
C SER A 101 7.13 -5.09 -17.68
N HIS A 102 6.32 -5.17 -18.74
CA HIS A 102 5.78 -6.45 -19.17
C HIS A 102 6.82 -7.24 -19.98
N PRO A 103 7.20 -8.46 -19.56
CA PRO A 103 8.13 -9.27 -20.34
C PRO A 103 7.50 -9.69 -21.67
N LEU A 104 8.28 -9.64 -22.75
CA LEU A 104 7.82 -10.10 -24.08
C LEU A 104 7.37 -11.57 -24.01
N GLY A 105 6.16 -11.85 -24.50
CA GLY A 105 5.59 -13.21 -24.56
C GLY A 105 4.97 -13.74 -23.26
N ALA A 106 4.93 -12.97 -22.18
CA ALA A 106 4.33 -13.40 -20.91
C ALA A 106 2.79 -13.32 -20.95
N VAL A 107 2.10 -14.47 -20.94
CA VAL A 107 0.64 -14.49 -21.18
C VAL A 107 -0.20 -14.39 -19.90
N ILE A 108 0.20 -15.05 -18.79
CA ILE A 108 -0.67 -15.21 -17.60
C ILE A 108 0.05 -14.89 -16.30
N TRP A 109 1.19 -15.53 -16.06
CA TRP A 109 1.98 -15.36 -14.85
C TRP A 109 3.27 -14.60 -15.16
N ILE A 110 3.50 -13.51 -14.44
CA ILE A 110 4.70 -12.70 -14.57
C ILE A 110 5.52 -12.83 -13.28
N ASN A 111 6.84 -12.95 -13.40
CA ASN A 111 7.71 -12.79 -12.25
C ASN A 111 7.95 -11.30 -12.01
N ILE A 112 7.34 -10.74 -10.98
CA ILE A 112 7.26 -9.29 -10.85
C ILE A 112 8.56 -8.70 -10.31
N LYS A 113 9.29 -9.41 -9.44
CA LYS A 113 10.51 -8.86 -8.82
C LYS A 113 11.55 -8.38 -9.83
N GLU A 114 11.65 -9.05 -10.96
CA GLU A 114 12.61 -8.73 -12.04
C GLU A 114 12.11 -7.60 -12.97
N ASN A 115 10.88 -7.14 -12.78
CA ASN A 115 10.13 -6.34 -13.75
C ASN A 115 9.41 -5.14 -13.13
N ILE A 116 9.62 -4.85 -11.84
CA ILE A 116 9.07 -3.61 -11.24
C ILE A 116 9.94 -2.45 -11.69
N GLU A 117 9.31 -1.41 -12.22
CA GLU A 117 9.98 -0.16 -12.47
C GLU A 117 9.97 0.66 -11.17
N VAL A 118 11.12 0.75 -10.50
CA VAL A 118 11.31 1.70 -9.40
C VAL A 118 11.53 3.07 -10.04
N LYS A 119 10.45 3.82 -10.26
CA LYS A 119 10.52 5.15 -10.89
C LYS A 119 10.28 6.33 -9.96
N ASP A 120 9.59 6.14 -8.84
CA ASP A 120 9.35 7.19 -7.85
C ASP A 120 10.41 7.05 -6.75
N ASP A 121 11.15 8.14 -6.48
CA ASP A 121 12.10 8.31 -5.36
C ASP A 121 11.88 7.26 -4.27
N ASP A 122 12.89 6.46 -3.94
CA ASP A 122 12.78 5.60 -2.77
C ASP A 122 12.61 6.52 -1.58
N ILE A 123 11.37 6.78 -1.20
CA ILE A 123 11.00 7.71 -0.14
C ILE A 123 11.71 7.29 1.15
N ARG A 124 12.05 6.01 1.30
CA ARG A 124 12.85 5.48 2.40
C ARG A 124 14.27 6.03 2.41
N ASP A 125 14.88 6.27 1.24
CA ASP A 125 16.20 6.91 1.14
C ASP A 125 16.13 8.33 1.71
N TRP A 126 15.07 9.07 1.39
CA TRP A 126 14.89 10.42 1.93
C TRP A 126 14.81 10.41 3.47
N PHE A 127 14.15 9.40 4.07
CA PHE A 127 14.08 9.23 5.53
C PHE A 127 15.29 8.48 6.13
N ASN A 128 16.30 8.10 5.34
CA ASN A 128 17.46 7.29 5.75
C ASN A 128 17.11 5.88 6.30
N ILE A 129 15.97 5.30 5.89
CA ILE A 129 15.46 4.00 6.40
C ILE A 129 15.45 2.88 5.35
N SER A 130 16.25 3.00 4.30
CA SER A 130 16.27 2.04 3.20
C SER A 130 16.72 0.65 3.62
N THR A 131 16.02 -0.36 3.10
CA THR A 131 16.27 -1.78 3.34
C THR A 131 16.02 -2.56 2.05
N SER A 132 16.54 -3.79 1.97
CA SER A 132 16.36 -4.67 0.80
C SER A 132 14.90 -4.74 0.38
N SER A 133 14.64 -4.34 -0.86
CA SER A 133 13.30 -3.96 -1.31
C SER A 133 12.35 -5.16 -1.47
N ASN A 134 11.22 -5.12 -0.78
CA ASN A 134 10.03 -5.89 -1.16
C ASN A 134 8.95 -4.92 -1.63
N LEU A 135 9.18 -4.36 -2.83
CA LEU A 135 8.42 -3.27 -3.43
C LEU A 135 6.90 -3.49 -3.54
N LEU A 136 6.45 -4.74 -3.41
CA LEU A 136 5.02 -5.12 -3.46
C LEU A 136 4.53 -5.73 -2.16
N HIS A 137 5.32 -5.68 -1.08
CA HIS A 137 4.79 -6.05 0.23
C HIS A 137 3.68 -5.05 0.58
N PRO A 138 2.43 -5.48 0.85
CA PRO A 138 1.33 -4.53 0.93
C PRO A 138 1.48 -3.50 2.06
N GLY A 139 1.95 -3.92 3.24
CA GLY A 139 2.23 -2.99 4.34
C GLY A 139 3.32 -1.99 4.01
N ASP A 140 4.34 -2.39 3.24
CA ASP A 140 5.41 -1.51 2.79
C ASP A 140 4.92 -0.49 1.78
N VAL A 141 3.99 -0.88 0.90
CA VAL A 141 3.36 0.03 -0.08
C VAL A 141 2.54 1.10 0.63
N SER A 142 1.69 0.71 1.60
CA SER A 142 0.94 1.66 2.43
C SER A 142 1.85 2.56 3.26
N PHE A 143 2.91 2.00 3.86
CA PHE A 143 3.87 2.77 4.64
C PHE A 143 4.61 3.80 3.77
N ASN A 144 5.06 3.42 2.57
CA ASN A 144 5.69 4.34 1.64
C ASN A 144 4.72 5.43 1.16
N ASN A 145 3.42 5.15 1.07
CA ASN A 145 2.42 6.18 0.78
C ASN A 145 2.34 7.23 1.91
N LEU A 146 2.28 6.78 3.16
CA LEU A 146 2.31 7.65 4.33
C LEU A 146 3.59 8.50 4.38
N LEU A 147 4.77 7.89 4.16
CA LEU A 147 6.03 8.63 4.15
C LEU A 147 6.07 9.74 3.10
N ARG A 148 5.51 9.51 1.91
CA ARG A 148 5.45 10.55 0.86
C ARG A 148 4.61 11.72 1.32
N LEU A 149 3.43 11.45 1.86
CA LEU A 149 2.55 12.49 2.40
C LEU A 149 3.19 13.21 3.59
N TYR A 150 3.83 12.46 4.49
CA TYR A 150 4.55 13.01 5.65
C TYR A 150 5.68 13.93 5.23
N LYS A 151 6.50 13.54 4.24
CA LYS A 151 7.51 14.41 3.64
C LYS A 151 6.85 15.67 3.06
N SER A 152 5.80 15.55 2.26
CA SER A 152 5.09 16.72 1.70
C SER A 152 4.55 17.65 2.79
N ALA A 153 4.02 17.09 3.87
CA ALA A 153 3.53 17.85 5.03
C ALA A 153 4.65 18.58 5.77
N LEU A 154 5.79 17.92 6.03
CA LEU A 154 6.98 18.55 6.60
C LEU A 154 7.44 19.75 5.74
N MET A 155 7.55 19.53 4.42
CA MET A 155 7.97 20.55 3.47
C MET A 155 6.99 21.74 3.48
N LYS A 156 5.67 21.50 3.55
CA LYS A 156 4.64 22.55 3.67
C LYS A 156 4.75 23.29 5.02
N TYR A 157 4.85 22.56 6.13
CA TYR A 157 4.86 23.13 7.49
C TYR A 157 6.00 24.12 7.70
N TYR A 158 7.20 23.81 7.21
CA TYR A 158 8.39 24.67 7.32
C TYR A 158 8.62 25.57 6.09
N ASN A 159 7.71 25.54 5.10
CA ASN A 159 7.84 26.26 3.82
C ASN A 159 9.17 25.99 3.10
N ILE A 160 9.61 24.73 3.08
CA ILE A 160 10.82 24.28 2.36
C ILE A 160 10.38 23.63 1.06
N HIS A 161 10.95 24.05 -0.07
CA HIS A 161 10.54 23.54 -1.39
C HIS A 161 11.36 22.34 -1.87
N THR A 162 12.63 22.22 -1.45
CA THR A 162 13.51 21.11 -1.86
C THR A 162 14.39 20.62 -0.71
N SER A 163 14.61 19.32 -0.67
CA SER A 163 15.54 18.67 0.26
C SER A 163 15.96 17.31 -0.28
N THR A 164 17.23 16.97 -0.12
CA THR A 164 17.79 15.70 -0.62
C THR A 164 17.46 14.52 0.28
N ASN A 165 17.46 14.74 1.59
CA ASN A 165 17.08 13.78 2.63
C ASN A 165 16.64 14.53 3.90
N ILE A 166 16.20 13.78 4.91
CA ILE A 166 15.71 14.30 6.19
C ILE A 166 16.77 15.08 6.97
N THR A 167 18.05 14.70 6.84
CA THR A 167 19.16 15.42 7.47
C THR A 167 19.33 16.80 6.86
N ASN A 168 19.44 16.87 5.52
CA ASN A 168 19.52 18.12 4.78
C ASN A 168 18.27 18.99 4.99
N PHE A 169 17.09 18.38 5.12
CA PHE A 169 15.87 19.09 5.47
C PHE A 169 15.98 19.78 6.83
N PHE A 170 16.37 19.08 7.90
CA PHE A 170 16.49 19.70 9.22
C PHE A 170 17.67 20.69 9.34
N GLU A 171 18.72 20.54 8.54
CA GLU A 171 19.77 21.57 8.41
C GLU A 171 19.24 22.88 7.83
N GLN A 172 18.24 22.83 6.93
CA GLN A 172 17.56 24.01 6.43
C GLN A 172 16.61 24.58 7.49
N VAL A 173 15.82 23.73 8.16
CA VAL A 173 14.91 24.14 9.24
C VAL A 173 15.63 24.93 10.33
N LYS A 174 16.82 24.50 10.76
CA LYS A 174 17.64 25.18 11.77
C LYS A 174 18.07 26.61 11.40
N LYS A 175 17.94 27.02 10.14
CA LYS A 175 18.30 28.36 9.65
C LYS A 175 17.09 29.30 9.59
N LEU A 176 15.88 28.77 9.81
CA LEU A 176 14.65 29.54 9.75
C LEU A 176 14.41 30.26 11.08
N GLU A 177 13.92 31.50 10.99
CA GLU A 177 13.26 32.15 12.11
C GLU A 177 11.81 31.64 12.15
N MET A 178 11.37 31.14 13.31
CA MET A 178 10.05 30.51 13.46
C MET A 178 9.44 30.80 14.84
N PRO A 179 8.11 30.68 14.99
CA PRO A 179 7.45 30.80 16.30
C PRO A 179 7.89 29.71 17.28
N ARG A 180 7.78 29.98 18.59
CA ARG A 180 8.16 29.01 19.64
C ARG A 180 7.46 27.65 19.51
N SER A 181 6.21 27.61 19.04
CA SER A 181 5.51 26.33 18.81
C SER A 181 6.20 25.47 17.76
N ALA A 182 6.66 26.07 16.65
CA ALA A 182 7.42 25.38 15.61
C ALA A 182 8.83 24.98 16.07
N GLU A 183 9.48 25.78 16.91
CA GLU A 183 10.77 25.41 17.53
C GLU A 183 10.61 24.15 18.40
N LEU A 184 9.60 24.12 19.28
CA LEU A 184 9.30 22.96 20.13
C LEU A 184 8.99 21.71 19.29
N CYS A 185 8.23 21.87 18.22
CA CYS A 185 7.96 20.80 17.26
C CYS A 185 9.26 20.26 16.64
N THR A 186 10.15 21.16 16.21
CA THR A 186 11.47 20.82 15.64
C THR A 186 12.36 20.09 16.66
N GLU A 187 12.45 20.63 17.88
CA GLU A 187 13.21 20.05 18.99
C GLU A 187 12.75 18.60 19.25
N TRP A 188 11.43 18.39 19.32
CA TRP A 188 10.85 17.06 19.51
C TRP A 188 11.17 16.11 18.34
N MET A 189 11.04 16.56 17.09
CA MET A 189 11.33 15.73 15.91
C MET A 189 12.79 15.27 15.88
N LEU A 190 13.72 16.16 16.22
CA LEU A 190 15.16 15.87 16.26
C LEU A 190 15.53 14.94 17.42
N ASP A 191 14.95 15.13 18.60
CA ASP A 191 15.25 14.33 19.80
C ASP A 191 14.57 12.95 19.79
N LYS A 192 13.27 12.91 19.47
CA LYS A 192 12.45 11.68 19.53
C LYS A 192 12.09 11.13 18.15
N GLY A 193 11.69 12.00 17.23
CA GLY A 193 11.19 11.61 15.90
C GLY A 193 12.19 10.79 15.09
N LEU A 194 13.47 11.20 15.05
CA LEU A 194 14.51 10.45 14.34
C LEU A 194 14.75 9.05 14.94
N SER A 195 14.67 8.89 16.27
CA SER A 195 14.77 7.59 16.93
C SER A 195 13.58 6.68 16.58
N HIS A 196 12.38 7.25 16.42
CA HIS A 196 11.21 6.50 15.95
C HIS A 196 11.39 5.97 14.52
N LEU A 197 11.99 6.75 13.62
CA LEU A 197 12.32 6.29 12.26
C LEU A 197 13.27 5.09 12.26
N GLU A 198 14.31 5.12 13.09
CA GLU A 198 15.21 3.97 13.27
C GLU A 198 14.50 2.76 13.86
N THR A 199 13.57 2.98 14.79
CA THR A 199 12.75 1.89 15.35
C THR A 199 11.91 1.22 14.24
N ILE A 200 11.29 2.01 13.35
CA ILE A 200 10.47 1.47 12.25
C ILE A 200 11.32 0.69 11.25
N LYS A 201 12.55 1.14 10.99
CA LYS A 201 13.49 0.42 10.10
C LYS A 201 13.70 -1.03 10.53
N SER A 202 13.75 -1.29 11.85
CA SER A 202 13.85 -2.65 12.40
C SER A 202 12.59 -3.51 12.25
N LYS A 203 11.44 -2.89 11.93
CA LYS A 203 10.13 -3.55 11.78
C LYS A 203 9.77 -3.83 10.32
N LEU A 204 10.62 -3.48 9.37
CA LEU A 204 10.38 -3.77 7.96
C LEU A 204 10.56 -5.28 7.67
N PRO A 205 9.69 -5.90 6.85
CA PRO A 205 8.52 -5.30 6.19
C PRO A 205 7.36 -5.08 7.15
N ILE A 206 6.61 -3.98 6.95
CA ILE A 206 5.45 -3.65 7.80
C ILE A 206 4.35 -4.68 7.58
N SER A 207 3.80 -5.21 8.68
CA SER A 207 2.75 -6.23 8.66
C SER A 207 1.49 -5.76 7.92
N LYS A 208 0.76 -6.70 7.29
CA LYS A 208 -0.50 -6.39 6.58
C LYS A 208 -1.59 -5.95 7.56
N GLU A 209 -1.54 -6.44 8.79
CA GLU A 209 -2.46 -6.11 9.88
C GLU A 209 -2.33 -4.65 10.33
N ASP A 210 -1.18 -4.02 10.07
CA ASP A 210 -0.95 -2.61 10.40
C ASP A 210 -1.46 -1.62 9.33
N ILE A 211 -1.89 -2.10 8.15
CA ILE A 211 -2.37 -1.26 7.03
C ILE A 211 -3.51 -0.31 7.43
N PRO A 212 -4.58 -0.75 8.15
CA PRO A 212 -5.67 0.15 8.52
C PRO A 212 -5.22 1.34 9.37
N TYR A 213 -4.18 1.15 10.18
CA TYR A 213 -3.59 2.20 11.01
C TYR A 213 -2.78 3.20 10.18
N LEU A 214 -2.04 2.71 9.19
CA LEU A 214 -1.34 3.56 8.23
C LEU A 214 -2.33 4.38 7.39
N ASP A 215 -3.42 3.75 6.94
CA ASP A 215 -4.46 4.42 6.15
C ASP A 215 -5.19 5.50 6.98
N TYR A 216 -5.39 5.25 8.28
CA TYR A 216 -5.89 6.27 9.21
C TYR A 216 -4.92 7.44 9.35
N ASP A 217 -3.62 7.18 9.54
CA ASP A 217 -2.60 8.23 9.67
C ASP A 217 -2.50 9.06 8.36
N VAL A 218 -2.64 8.40 7.19
CA VAL A 218 -2.75 9.08 5.89
C VAL A 218 -3.98 9.99 5.84
N TRP A 219 -5.15 9.46 6.20
CA TRP A 219 -6.40 10.23 6.19
C TRP A 219 -6.33 11.44 7.11
N ALA A 220 -5.84 11.26 8.35
CA ALA A 220 -5.71 12.33 9.33
C ALA A 220 -4.84 13.45 8.78
N LEU A 221 -3.65 13.11 8.25
CA LEU A 221 -2.74 14.09 7.67
C LEU A 221 -3.32 14.79 6.44
N GLN A 222 -4.03 14.07 5.57
CA GLN A 222 -4.72 14.68 4.42
C GLN A 222 -5.79 15.66 4.86
N GLU A 223 -6.56 15.32 5.90
CA GLU A 223 -7.62 16.19 6.41
C GLU A 223 -7.04 17.48 6.98
N THR A 224 -6.00 17.38 7.81
CA THR A 224 -5.28 18.54 8.35
C THR A 224 -4.73 19.44 7.24
N LEU A 225 -4.12 18.85 6.19
CA LEU A 225 -3.56 19.60 5.06
C LEU A 225 -4.60 20.36 4.22
N LYS A 226 -5.90 19.99 4.25
CA LYS A 226 -6.96 20.70 3.51
C LYS A 226 -7.32 22.03 4.14
N HIS A 227 -7.18 22.15 5.45
CA HIS A 227 -7.65 23.32 6.23
C HIS A 227 -6.51 24.27 6.59
N GLU A 228 -5.26 23.91 6.28
CA GLU A 228 -4.08 24.66 6.70
C GLU A 228 -3.20 25.04 5.52
N ASP A 229 -3.21 26.32 5.16
CA ASP A 229 -2.35 26.89 4.11
C ASP A 229 -1.22 27.78 4.65
N SER A 230 -1.17 27.97 5.97
CA SER A 230 -0.10 28.73 6.62
C SER A 230 1.05 27.80 7.04
N PRO A 231 2.32 28.23 6.89
CA PRO A 231 3.42 27.58 7.59
C PRO A 231 3.18 27.63 9.11
N TYR A 232 3.76 26.66 9.82
CA TYR A 232 3.71 26.56 11.28
C TYR A 232 2.33 26.41 11.92
N ALA A 233 1.32 25.97 11.18
CA ALA A 233 -0.01 25.79 11.76
C ALA A 233 -0.02 24.63 12.79
N ASP A 234 -0.48 24.94 14.01
CA ASP A 234 -0.27 24.10 15.20
C ASP A 234 -0.90 22.70 15.07
N ASP A 235 -2.03 22.60 14.38
CA ASP A 235 -2.75 21.35 14.14
C ASP A 235 -1.93 20.41 13.23
N LEU A 236 -1.29 20.90 12.16
CA LEU A 236 -0.35 20.12 11.35
C LEU A 236 0.91 19.73 12.13
N GLY A 237 1.45 20.64 12.93
CA GLY A 237 2.60 20.33 13.81
C GLY A 237 2.29 19.17 14.77
N SER A 238 1.13 19.22 15.42
CA SER A 238 0.64 18.18 16.33
C SER A 238 0.40 16.86 15.61
N THR A 239 -0.22 16.90 14.43
CA THR A 239 -0.50 15.73 13.61
C THR A 239 0.78 15.02 13.17
N LEU A 240 1.82 15.78 12.78
CA LEU A 240 3.12 15.24 12.42
C LEU A 240 3.78 14.50 13.60
N ILE A 241 3.76 15.11 14.79
CA ILE A 241 4.28 14.49 16.03
C ILE A 241 3.52 13.20 16.36
N ASP A 242 2.20 13.23 16.29
CA ASP A 242 1.34 12.09 16.61
C ASP A 242 1.58 10.92 15.67
N ILE A 243 1.73 11.17 14.37
CA ILE A 243 2.01 10.13 13.39
C ILE A 243 3.37 9.48 13.68
N LEU A 244 4.46 10.24 13.84
CA LEU A 244 5.77 9.63 14.14
C LEU A 244 5.75 8.86 15.46
N SER A 245 5.06 9.38 16.48
CA SER A 245 4.88 8.69 17.76
C SER A 245 4.12 7.38 17.58
N ALA A 246 3.05 7.38 16.80
CA ALA A 246 2.23 6.21 16.59
C ALA A 246 2.94 5.17 15.70
N LEU A 247 3.80 5.60 14.77
CA LEU A 247 4.60 4.71 13.93
C LEU A 247 5.64 3.91 14.73
N SER A 248 6.23 4.49 15.78
CA SER A 248 7.17 3.77 16.64
C SER A 248 6.51 2.62 17.42
N THR A 249 5.18 2.66 17.58
CA THR A 249 4.37 1.65 18.28
C THR A 249 3.73 0.59 17.37
N ILE A 250 3.90 0.69 16.05
CA ILE A 250 3.48 -0.36 15.11
C ILE A 250 3.99 -1.71 15.62
N THR A 251 3.14 -2.73 15.65
CA THR A 251 3.39 -4.06 16.26
C THR A 251 3.34 -4.19 17.81
N LEU A 252 3.18 -3.12 18.60
CA LEU A 252 2.95 -3.20 20.06
C LEU A 252 1.73 -2.34 20.46
N ASN A 253 0.53 -2.93 20.41
CA ASN A 253 -0.68 -2.42 21.03
C ASN A 253 -1.23 -1.04 20.56
N ARG A 254 -1.66 -0.92 19.29
CA ARG A 254 -2.73 0.05 18.94
C ARG A 254 -4.13 -0.40 19.41
N LYS A 255 -4.24 -1.51 20.16
CA LYS A 255 -5.49 -1.99 20.80
C LYS A 255 -6.10 -1.01 21.81
N PHE A 256 -5.37 0.02 22.26
CA PHE A 256 -5.84 0.92 23.33
C PHE A 256 -6.27 2.33 22.88
N ARG A 257 -6.22 2.66 21.58
CA ARG A 257 -6.68 4.00 21.11
C ARG A 257 -8.17 4.08 20.74
N ASN A 258 -8.87 2.94 20.60
CA ASN A 258 -10.30 2.91 20.24
C ASN A 258 -11.25 2.70 21.43
N GLU A 259 -10.74 2.72 22.67
CA GLU A 259 -11.54 2.66 23.89
C GLU A 259 -11.42 3.98 24.66
N LYS A 260 -11.91 5.08 24.09
CA LYS A 260 -12.30 6.30 24.83
C LYS A 260 -13.45 6.99 24.14
#